data_AF-A0A0N4VWX0-F1
#
_entry.id   AF-A0A0N4VWX0-F1
#
_cell.length_a   1.000
_cell.length_b   1.000
_cell.length_c   1.000
_cell.angle_alpha   90.00
_cell.angle_beta   90.00
_cell.angle_gamma   90.00
#
_symmetry.space_group_name_H-M   'P 1'
#
loop_
_entity.id
_entity.type
_entity.pdbx_description
1 polymer ?
#
loop_
_entity_poly.entity_id
_entity_poly.type
_entity_poly.pdbx_seq_one_letter_code
_entity_poly.pdbx_strand_id
1 'polypeptide(L)'
;LEVREMVNASDEEVNDPNSKDFIRFMSAKQGNDATTIYVHDHSLRRTKVNETRNFTLSANANFYNLATSSIASAVHIPTPLYDRSKKSQTKHTA
;
A
#
# COMPACT_ATOMS: atom_id res chain seq x y z
N LEU A 1 26.20 -3.02 -6.14
CA LEU A 1 24.83 -3.57 -6.20
C LEU A 1 24.77 -4.74 -5.25
N GLU A 2 23.83 -4.76 -4.30
CA GLU A 2 23.51 -5.99 -3.59
C GLU A 2 22.77 -6.92 -4.56
N VAL A 3 23.30 -8.13 -4.77
CA VAL A 3 22.59 -9.19 -5.48
C VAL A 3 21.66 -9.83 -4.47
N ARG A 4 20.36 -9.60 -4.62
CA ARG A 4 19.33 -10.30 -3.83
C ARG A 4 18.87 -11.50 -4.63
N GLU A 5 18.85 -12.67 -3.99
CA GLU A 5 18.20 -13.85 -4.56
C GLU A 5 16.72 -13.56 -4.76
N MET A 6 16.17 -13.92 -5.93
CA MET A 6 14.74 -13.81 -6.17
C MET A 6 14.04 -14.88 -5.33
N VAL A 7 13.24 -14.44 -4.37
CA VAL A 7 12.36 -15.32 -3.61
C VAL A 7 11.22 -15.76 -4.53
N ASN A 8 11.04 -17.06 -4.71
CA ASN A 8 9.94 -17.64 -5.48
C ASN A 8 8.67 -17.69 -4.61
N ALA A 9 8.14 -16.52 -4.25
CA ALA A 9 6.90 -16.38 -3.48
C ALA A 9 5.70 -16.20 -4.43
N SER A 10 4.55 -16.74 -4.06
CA SER A 10 3.30 -16.56 -4.81
C SER A 10 2.68 -15.19 -4.58
N ASP A 11 1.75 -14.80 -5.46
CA ASP A 11 0.99 -13.55 -5.31
C ASP A 11 0.20 -13.52 -3.99
N GLU A 12 -0.30 -14.65 -3.52
CA GLU A 12 -1.00 -14.76 -2.25
C GLU A 12 -0.04 -14.57 -1.06
N GLU A 13 1.15 -15.14 -1.13
CA GLU A 13 2.15 -15.07 -0.06
C GLU A 13 2.69 -13.65 0.13
N VAL A 14 2.93 -12.91 -0.95
CA VAL A 14 3.42 -11.52 -0.87
C VAL A 14 2.34 -10.53 -0.42
N ASN A 15 1.06 -10.93 -0.49
CA ASN A 15 -0.10 -10.13 -0.10
C ASN A 15 -0.78 -10.61 1.20
N ASP A 16 -0.28 -11.64 1.89
CA ASP A 16 -0.77 -12.06 3.21
C ASP A 16 0.02 -11.36 4.33
N PRO A 17 -0.61 -10.52 5.18
CA PRO A 17 0.06 -9.84 6.29
C PRO A 17 0.77 -10.75 7.30
N ASN A 18 0.40 -12.03 7.35
CA ASN A 18 0.98 -13.03 8.26
C ASN A 18 2.09 -13.85 7.61
N SER A 19 2.31 -13.70 6.31
CA SER A 19 3.38 -14.36 5.58
C SER A 19 4.73 -13.74 5.92
N LYS A 20 5.77 -14.57 5.97
CA LYS A 20 7.17 -14.10 6.07
C LYS A 20 7.62 -13.31 4.83
N ASP A 21 6.97 -13.58 3.69
CA ASP A 21 7.29 -13.00 2.38
C ASP A 21 6.41 -11.77 2.08
N PHE A 22 5.62 -11.32 3.07
CA PHE A 22 4.76 -10.14 2.94
C PHE A 22 5.56 -8.89 2.59
N ILE A 23 5.18 -8.24 1.48
CA ILE A 23 5.90 -7.05 1.01
C ILE A 23 5.40 -5.81 1.75
N ARG A 24 6.33 -5.17 2.47
CA ARG A 24 6.14 -3.85 3.08
C ARG A 24 6.93 -2.79 2.34
N PHE A 25 6.35 -1.60 2.23
CA PHE A 25 6.95 -0.46 1.56
C PHE A 25 6.60 0.83 2.29
N MET A 26 7.41 1.88 2.14
CA MET A 26 7.08 3.19 2.67
C MET A 26 5.96 3.83 1.84
N SER A 27 4.78 4.01 2.44
CA SER A 27 3.66 4.68 1.80
C SER A 27 3.96 6.17 1.62
N ALA A 28 3.97 6.65 0.37
CA ALA A 28 4.17 8.07 0.09
C ALA A 28 3.06 8.97 0.71
N LYS A 29 1.89 8.40 0.99
CA LYS A 29 0.73 9.13 1.52
C LYS A 29 0.72 9.21 3.05
N GLN A 30 1.39 8.26 3.72
CA GLN A 30 1.34 8.12 5.19
C GLN A 30 2.71 8.29 5.87
N GLY A 31 3.82 8.13 5.15
CA GLY A 31 5.18 8.25 5.72
C GLY A 31 5.60 7.08 6.62
N ASN A 32 4.79 6.03 6.71
CA ASN A 32 5.03 4.77 7.41
C ASN A 32 4.91 3.59 6.44
N ASP A 33 5.00 2.36 6.92
CA ASP A 33 4.78 1.14 6.13
C ASP A 33 3.37 0.55 6.26
N ALA A 34 2.40 1.31 6.79
CA ALA A 34 1.01 0.88 6.77
C ALA A 34 0.48 0.85 5.33
N THR A 35 -0.35 -0.14 5.03
CA THR A 35 -0.86 -0.34 3.67
C THR A 35 -2.27 -0.93 3.66
N THR A 36 -2.88 -0.95 2.49
CA THR A 36 -4.18 -1.58 2.24
C THR A 36 -4.03 -2.58 1.11
N ILE A 37 -4.31 -3.85 1.41
CA ILE A 37 -4.34 -4.92 0.42
C ILE A 37 -5.73 -4.93 -0.20
N TYR A 38 -5.78 -4.92 -1.53
CA TYR A 38 -7.02 -5.02 -2.30
C TYR A 38 -7.11 -6.42 -2.90
N VAL A 39 -8.25 -7.09 -2.70
CA VAL A 39 -8.49 -8.39 -3.33
C VAL A 39 -8.77 -8.17 -4.82
N HIS A 40 -8.19 -9.03 -5.66
CA HIS A 40 -8.26 -8.92 -7.12
C HIS A 40 -9.63 -9.34 -7.72
N ASP A 41 -10.63 -9.63 -6.90
CA ASP A 41 -11.92 -10.21 -7.30
C ASP A 41 -13.01 -9.17 -7.60
N HIS A 42 -12.64 -7.90 -7.86
CA HIS A 42 -13.55 -6.77 -8.05
C HIS A 42 -14.54 -6.52 -6.88
N SER A 43 -14.40 -7.21 -5.75
CA SER A 43 -15.34 -7.12 -4.62
C SER A 43 -15.15 -5.86 -3.78
N LEU A 44 -14.12 -5.05 -4.07
CA LEU A 44 -13.65 -3.93 -3.25
C LEU A 44 -13.26 -4.36 -1.82
N ARG A 45 -13.15 -5.67 -1.55
CA ARG A 45 -12.71 -6.19 -0.27
C ARG A 45 -11.27 -5.74 -0.05
N ARG A 46 -11.04 -5.14 1.11
CA ARG A 46 -9.76 -4.59 1.50
C ARG A 46 -9.39 -5.01 2.91
N THR A 47 -8.11 -5.28 3.11
CA THR A 47 -7.53 -5.54 4.42
C THR A 47 -6.57 -4.41 4.74
N LYS A 48 -6.81 -3.72 5.86
CA LYS A 48 -5.86 -2.72 6.37
C LYS A 48 -4.76 -3.43 7.14
N VAL A 49 -3.51 -3.06 6.84
CA VAL A 49 -2.33 -3.55 7.54
C VAL A 49 -1.74 -2.39 8.33
N ASN A 50 -1.54 -2.61 9.62
CA ASN A 50 -0.97 -1.61 10.51
C ASN A 50 0.52 -1.39 10.20
N GLU A 51 0.99 -0.19 10.55
CA GLU A 51 2.41 0.17 10.52
C GLU A 51 3.22 -0.71 11.47
N THR A 52 4.42 -1.06 11.04
CA THR A 52 5.46 -1.68 11.87
C THR A 52 6.69 -0.80 11.98
N ARG A 53 6.84 0.17 11.07
CA ARG A 53 7.97 1.06 10.98
C ARG A 53 7.52 2.48 10.63
N ASN A 54 8.01 3.42 11.42
CA ASN A 54 7.94 4.83 11.09
C ASN A 54 9.28 5.28 10.48
N PHE A 55 9.23 6.11 9.44
CA PHE A 55 10.42 6.59 8.75
C PHE A 55 10.76 7.99 9.21
N THR A 56 11.97 8.19 9.73
CA THR A 56 12.48 9.51 10.03
C THR A 56 12.73 10.27 8.72
N LEU A 57 12.12 11.44 8.60
CA LEU A 57 12.28 12.34 7.46
C LEU A 57 13.07 13.58 7.90
N SER A 58 14.03 14.01 7.08
CA SER A 58 14.80 15.23 7.30
C SER A 58 14.69 16.16 6.10
N ALA A 59 14.72 17.47 6.36
CA ALA A 59 14.70 18.48 5.32
C ALA A 59 15.93 18.33 4.42
N ASN A 60 15.71 18.36 3.10
CA ASN A 60 16.77 18.21 2.12
C ASN A 60 16.92 19.46 1.27
N ALA A 61 18.09 20.11 1.36
CA ALA A 61 18.39 21.34 0.64
C ALA A 61 18.30 21.19 -0.88
N ASN A 62 18.60 20.01 -1.41
CA ASN A 62 18.52 19.72 -2.85
C ASN A 62 17.08 19.50 -3.34
N PHE A 63 16.11 19.38 -2.42
CA PHE A 63 14.70 19.19 -2.72
C PHE A 63 13.85 20.31 -2.11
N TYR A 64 14.31 21.57 -2.19
CA TYR A 64 13.57 22.73 -1.66
C TYR A 64 13.16 22.58 -0.18
N ASN A 65 14.01 21.94 0.63
CA ASN A 65 13.75 21.59 2.04
C ASN A 65 12.57 20.62 2.25
N LEU A 66 12.10 19.94 1.21
CA LEU A 66 11.15 18.84 1.37
C LEU A 66 11.76 17.76 2.26
N ALA A 67 10.92 17.22 3.14
CA ALA A 67 11.31 16.16 4.05
C ALA A 67 11.50 14.85 3.26
N THR A 68 12.71 14.29 3.30
CA THR A 68 13.09 13.07 2.56
C THR A 68 13.72 12.05 3.49
N SER A 69 13.78 10.79 3.03
CA SER A 69 14.53 9.72 3.69
C SER A 69 15.50 9.09 2.71
N SER A 70 16.68 8.72 3.18
CA SER A 70 17.65 7.90 2.43
C SER A 70 17.53 6.40 2.75
N ILE A 71 16.63 6.01 3.67
CA ILE A 71 16.52 4.65 4.19
C ILE A 71 15.67 3.76 3.26
N ALA A 72 14.64 4.32 2.64
CA ALA A 72 13.72 3.59 1.78
C ALA A 72 13.10 4.52 0.72
N SER A 73 12.70 3.93 -0.40
CA SER A 73 11.92 4.62 -1.43
C SER A 73 10.44 4.64 -1.07
N ALA A 74 9.77 5.76 -1.35
CA ALA A 74 8.33 5.88 -1.19
C ALA A 74 7.60 5.21 -2.37
N VAL A 75 6.53 4.47 -2.08
CA VAL A 75 5.64 3.91 -3.10
C VAL A 75 4.34 4.70 -3.12
N HIS A 76 3.94 5.13 -4.31
CA HIS A 76 2.67 5.80 -4.55
C HIS A 76 1.65 4.81 -5.12
N ILE A 77 0.56 4.58 -4.38
CA ILE A 77 -0.59 3.81 -4.86
C ILE A 77 -1.72 4.80 -5.19
N PRO A 78 -2.17 4.87 -6.46
CA PRO A 78 -3.27 5.74 -6.86
C PRO A 78 -4.54 5.44 -6.05
N THR A 79 -5.30 6.49 -5.74
CA THR A 79 -6.61 6.31 -5.09
C THR A 79 -7.59 5.76 -6.13
N PRO A 80 -8.24 4.61 -5.90
CA PRO A 80 -9.17 4.04 -6.87
C PRO A 80 -10.37 4.98 -7.09
N LEU A 81 -10.84 5.06 -8.34
CA LEU A 81 -11.84 6.05 -8.78
C LEU A 81 -13.31 5.69 -8.46
N TYR A 82 -13.61 4.45 -8.01
CA TYR A 82 -15.00 4.03 -7.77
C TYR A 82 -15.15 3.11 -6.54
N ASP A 83 -15.94 3.56 -5.56
CA ASP A 83 -16.63 2.69 -4.61
C ASP A 83 -18.05 2.47 -5.17
N ARG A 84 -18.25 1.41 -5.96
CA ARG A 84 -19.59 1.05 -6.45
C ARG A 84 -20.39 0.47 -5.28
N SER A 85 -20.85 1.32 -4.38
CA SER A 85 -21.86 0.91 -3.40
C SER A 85 -23.06 0.37 -4.18
N LYS A 86 -23.49 -0.86 -3.88
CA LYS A 86 -24.71 -1.48 -4.46
C LYS A 86 -26.00 -0.81 -3.94
N LYS A 87 -26.02 0.51 -3.73
CA LYS A 87 -27.20 1.24 -3.26
C LYS A 87 -27.81 2.06 -4.40
N SER A 88 -28.32 1.36 -5.41
CA SER A 88 -29.37 1.90 -6.27
C SER A 88 -30.09 0.74 -6.99
N GLN A 89 -30.90 0.02 -6.24
CA GLN A 89 -32.04 -0.72 -6.78
C GLN A 89 -33.20 -0.59 -5.80
N THR A 90 -33.66 0.64 -5.58
CA THR A 90 -35.03 0.84 -5.08
C THR A 90 -35.94 0.49 -6.24
N LYS A 91 -36.44 -0.74 -6.26
CA LYS A 91 -37.51 -1.14 -7.17
C LYS A 91 -38.73 -0.30 -6.84
N HIS A 92 -39.05 0.67 -7.68
CA HIS A 92 -40.40 1.21 -7.75
C HIS A 92 -41.27 0.12 -8.38
N THR A 93 -41.90 -0.69 -7.54
CA THR A 93 -43.04 -1.50 -7.96
C THR A 93 -44.24 -0.56 -8.04
N ALA A 94 -44.83 -0.48 -9.23
CA ALA A 94 -46.08 0.24 -9.50
C ALA A 94 -47.28 -0.40 -8.79
#